data_AF-A0A1D2R339-F1
#
_entry.id   AF-A0A1D2R339-F1
#
_cell.length_a   1.000
_cell.length_b   1.000
_cell.length_c   1.000
_cell.angle_alpha   90.00
_cell.angle_beta   90.00
_cell.angle_gamma   90.00
#
_symmetry.space_group_name_H-M   'P 1'
#
loop_
_entity.id
_entity.type
_entity.pdbx_description
1 polymer ?
#
loop_
_entity_poly.entity_id
_entity_poly.type
_entity_poly.pdbx_seq_one_letter_code
_entity_poly.pdbx_strand_id
1 'polypeptide(L)'
;MIHKSPVMKPRGRILIFAAMYLCIFIISVDAGEAPTTCASKAIVDQLNAAAILNIKNTDSAQHRIIGQNALCLEDVKSKKDKLNKTNIGSETLNVLSDNKYLLKVKSEDLKLVKAEHGQGNWYVNYQQHYHNIPVSRAFVGLTLTNEGKVTILGSDFHQGINIPTTPEISKRDAIEVAKSYVNFDNKTDFTDSIYLVIFPVDKKYYLAWKVKLFSNDPLGDWVFFIDANSGKIIYRYNAMRFGSVSGRVTAIWAQPLYGTI
;
A
#
# COMPACT_ATOMS: atom_id res chain seq x y z
N MET A 1 44.60 23.14 -79.48
CA MET A 1 43.69 22.38 -80.36
C MET A 1 42.35 22.22 -79.65
N ILE A 2 41.30 22.76 -80.27
CA ILE A 2 39.85 22.45 -80.18
C ILE A 2 39.21 22.58 -78.76
N HIS A 3 38.48 23.65 -78.37
CA HIS A 3 37.18 24.24 -78.77
C HIS A 3 36.04 23.93 -77.76
N LYS A 4 35.34 25.00 -77.34
CA LYS A 4 33.96 25.11 -76.78
C LYS A 4 33.67 24.76 -75.30
N SER A 5 33.36 25.81 -74.52
CA SER A 5 32.24 25.86 -73.54
C SER A 5 30.88 25.75 -74.31
N PRO A 6 29.65 25.57 -73.73
CA PRO A 6 29.18 25.99 -72.40
C PRO A 6 27.99 25.16 -71.75
N VAL A 7 27.36 25.74 -70.71
CA VAL A 7 25.92 25.67 -70.29
C VAL A 7 25.54 24.93 -68.98
N MET A 8 24.73 25.65 -68.19
CA MET A 8 24.16 25.44 -66.84
C MET A 8 22.91 24.50 -66.77
N LYS A 9 22.82 23.74 -65.65
CA LYS A 9 21.65 23.32 -64.79
C LYS A 9 20.42 22.61 -65.41
N PRO A 10 19.48 22.01 -64.61
CA PRO A 10 19.50 21.40 -63.25
C PRO A 10 18.75 20.03 -63.17
N ARG A 11 18.74 19.36 -62.00
CA ARG A 11 17.77 18.37 -61.41
C ARG A 11 18.57 17.42 -60.48
N GLY A 12 18.25 17.08 -59.23
CA GLY A 12 17.14 17.31 -58.29
C GLY A 12 17.27 16.28 -57.13
N ARG A 13 16.76 16.62 -55.93
CA ARG A 13 16.59 15.82 -54.67
C ARG A 13 17.85 15.64 -53.79
N ILE A 14 18.04 16.37 -52.69
CA ILE A 14 17.37 16.39 -51.36
C ILE A 14 17.53 15.10 -50.56
N LEU A 15 18.37 15.16 -49.51
CA LEU A 15 18.25 14.52 -48.18
C LEU A 15 19.45 14.99 -47.33
N ILE A 16 19.37 16.20 -46.77
CA ILE A 16 19.11 16.51 -45.34
C ILE A 16 20.21 15.95 -44.40
N PHE A 17 21.16 16.82 -44.08
CA PHE A 17 22.02 16.75 -42.90
C PHE A 17 21.19 17.04 -41.65
N ALA A 18 21.28 16.19 -40.62
CA ALA A 18 20.84 16.52 -39.27
C ALA A 18 22.07 16.56 -38.35
N ALA A 19 22.54 17.79 -38.08
CA ALA A 19 23.55 18.07 -37.09
C ALA A 19 22.92 18.01 -35.68
N MET A 20 23.58 17.27 -34.80
CA MET A 20 23.26 17.08 -33.39
C MET A 20 23.50 18.40 -32.64
N TYR A 21 22.42 19.15 -32.35
CA TYR A 21 22.47 20.32 -31.48
C TYR A 21 22.28 19.89 -30.02
N LEU A 22 23.37 19.94 -29.26
CA LEU A 22 23.38 19.90 -27.80
C LEU A 22 23.04 21.30 -27.28
N CYS A 23 21.76 21.61 -27.07
CA CYS A 23 21.36 22.82 -26.36
C CYS A 23 21.35 22.54 -24.85
N ILE A 24 22.43 22.97 -24.17
CA ILE A 24 22.46 23.11 -22.72
C ILE A 24 21.84 24.47 -22.41
N PHE A 25 20.58 24.49 -21.95
CA PHE A 25 20.01 25.67 -21.30
C PHE A 25 20.43 25.67 -19.83
N ILE A 26 21.40 26.52 -19.49
CA ILE A 26 21.70 26.91 -18.12
C ILE A 26 20.70 28.02 -17.77
N ILE A 27 19.72 27.72 -16.91
CA ILE A 27 18.92 28.76 -16.24
C ILE A 27 19.55 28.96 -14.87
N SER A 28 20.09 30.17 -14.67
CA SER A 28 20.59 30.67 -13.40
C SER A 28 19.49 30.61 -12.34
N VAL A 29 19.70 29.87 -11.26
CA VAL A 29 18.83 29.92 -10.07
C VAL A 29 19.31 31.07 -9.21
N ASP A 30 18.56 32.16 -9.22
CA ASP A 30 18.76 33.27 -8.29
C ASP A 30 18.36 32.82 -6.87
N ALA A 31 19.15 33.22 -5.88
CA ALA A 31 18.99 32.80 -4.50
C ALA A 31 17.94 33.66 -3.82
N GLY A 32 16.75 33.12 -3.59
CA GLY A 32 15.77 33.73 -2.69
C GLY A 32 14.31 33.59 -3.07
N GLU A 33 13.79 32.37 -3.21
CA GLU A 33 12.35 32.08 -3.10
C GLU A 33 12.19 30.65 -2.57
N ALA A 34 11.27 30.44 -1.62
CA ALA A 34 10.91 29.12 -1.12
C ALA A 34 10.49 28.22 -2.29
N PRO A 35 10.70 26.88 -2.27
CA PRO A 35 10.48 26.03 -3.43
C PRO A 35 8.98 25.96 -3.78
N THR A 36 8.54 26.90 -4.60
CA THR A 36 7.30 26.89 -5.36
C THR A 36 7.62 26.24 -6.69
N THR A 37 7.19 25.00 -6.87
CA THR A 37 6.67 24.45 -8.13
C THR A 37 6.70 22.93 -8.04
N CYS A 38 5.52 22.31 -8.05
CA CYS A 38 5.40 20.94 -8.52
C CYS A 38 6.04 20.91 -9.90
N ALA A 39 7.16 20.20 -10.05
CA ALA A 39 7.77 19.97 -11.35
C ALA A 39 6.68 19.53 -12.32
N SER A 40 6.65 20.14 -13.51
CA SER A 40 5.60 19.88 -14.49
C SER A 40 5.47 18.38 -14.75
N LYS A 41 4.24 17.93 -15.01
CA LYS A 41 3.86 16.51 -15.22
C LYS A 41 4.84 15.72 -16.12
N ALA A 42 5.38 16.37 -17.15
CA ALA A 42 6.37 15.79 -18.07
C ALA A 42 7.77 15.58 -17.46
N ILE A 43 8.16 16.41 -16.48
CA ILE A 43 9.44 16.33 -15.77
C ILE A 43 9.39 15.23 -14.70
N VAL A 44 8.24 15.01 -14.04
CA VAL A 44 8.02 13.91 -13.07
C VAL A 44 7.94 12.54 -13.75
N ASP A 45 7.47 12.47 -15.00
CA ASP A 45 7.47 11.24 -15.80
C ASP A 45 8.89 10.84 -16.29
N GLN A 46 9.80 11.81 -16.42
CA GLN A 46 11.19 11.60 -16.90
C GLN A 46 12.23 11.51 -15.78
N LEU A 47 11.99 12.14 -14.62
CA LEU A 47 12.83 12.01 -13.43
C LEU A 47 12.15 11.08 -12.43
N ASN A 48 12.91 10.16 -11.83
CA ASN A 48 12.44 9.28 -10.75
C ASN A 48 11.52 10.05 -9.77
N ALA A 49 10.22 9.75 -9.78
CA ALA A 49 9.21 10.39 -8.90
C ALA A 49 9.61 10.38 -7.41
N ALA A 50 10.46 9.44 -7.01
CA ALA A 50 11.07 9.37 -5.68
C ALA A 50 11.91 10.60 -5.30
N ALA A 51 12.58 11.25 -6.27
CA ALA A 51 13.44 12.41 -6.05
C ALA A 51 12.66 13.70 -5.79
N ILE A 52 11.43 13.81 -6.30
CA ILE A 52 10.61 15.03 -6.23
C ILE A 52 9.77 15.06 -4.95
N LEU A 53 9.44 13.89 -4.38
CA LEU A 53 8.52 13.77 -3.26
C LEU A 53 9.18 13.37 -1.93
N ASN A 54 10.53 13.36 -1.85
CA ASN A 54 11.27 12.83 -0.70
C ASN A 54 10.77 11.45 -0.25
N ILE A 55 10.26 10.66 -1.19
CA ILE A 55 9.88 9.28 -0.93
C ILE A 55 11.21 8.54 -0.82
N LYS A 56 11.55 8.05 0.37
CA LYS A 56 12.68 7.14 0.52
C LYS A 56 12.46 6.01 -0.49
N ASN A 57 13.30 5.96 -1.52
CA ASN A 57 13.26 4.95 -2.57
C ASN A 57 13.78 3.64 -1.97
N THR A 58 13.05 3.11 -1.01
CA THR A 58 13.26 1.79 -0.47
C THR A 58 12.44 0.88 -1.37
N ASP A 59 13.01 -0.24 -1.82
CA ASP A 59 12.33 -1.30 -2.58
C ASP A 59 11.12 -1.94 -1.85
N SER A 60 10.66 -1.33 -0.76
CA SER A 60 9.48 -1.70 0.01
C SER A 60 8.21 -1.30 -0.74
N ALA A 61 7.18 -2.15 -0.67
CA ALA A 61 5.84 -1.80 -1.14
C ALA A 61 5.25 -0.53 -0.48
N GLN A 62 5.79 -0.15 0.68
CA GLN A 62 5.32 0.99 1.48
C GLN A 62 5.79 2.33 0.91
N HIS A 63 4.84 3.16 0.51
CA HIS A 63 5.03 4.53 0.04
C HIS A 63 4.00 5.42 0.73
N ARG A 64 4.43 6.50 1.39
CA ARG A 64 3.53 7.49 2.01
C ARG A 64 3.86 8.88 1.53
N ILE A 65 2.85 9.62 1.10
CA ILE A 65 2.89 11.01 0.67
C ILE A 65 2.00 11.81 1.63
N ILE A 66 2.60 12.78 2.32
CA ILE A 66 1.95 13.61 3.35
C ILE A 66 2.43 15.07 3.24
N GLY A 67 1.67 15.99 3.83
CA GLY A 67 2.10 17.37 4.02
C GLY A 67 2.26 18.14 2.70
N GLN A 68 3.32 18.95 2.56
CA GLN A 68 3.55 19.77 1.35
C GLN A 68 3.72 18.93 0.08
N ASN A 69 4.16 17.68 0.19
CA ASN A 69 4.32 16.77 -0.95
C ASN A 69 2.97 16.27 -1.48
N ALA A 70 1.88 16.39 -0.70
CA ALA A 70 0.53 16.12 -1.16
C ALA A 70 0.01 17.20 -2.12
N LEU A 71 0.63 18.38 -2.18
CA LEU A 71 0.23 19.47 -3.08
C LEU A 71 0.41 19.13 -4.57
N CYS A 72 1.21 18.10 -4.89
CA CYS A 72 1.44 17.64 -6.24
C CYS A 72 0.59 16.41 -6.61
N LEU A 73 -0.34 16.01 -5.75
CA LEU A 73 -1.30 14.95 -6.06
C LEU A 73 -2.44 15.50 -6.90
N GLU A 74 -2.87 14.72 -7.89
CA GLU A 74 -4.11 15.01 -8.59
C GLU A 74 -5.28 14.80 -7.60
N ASP A 75 -6.07 15.86 -7.41
CA ASP A 75 -7.27 15.87 -6.58
C ASP A 75 -8.48 15.29 -7.32
N VAL A 76 -9.63 15.20 -6.66
CA VAL A 76 -10.89 14.86 -7.33
C VAL A 76 -11.23 15.94 -8.37
N LYS A 77 -11.21 15.55 -9.65
CA LYS A 77 -11.44 16.44 -10.80
C LYS A 77 -12.90 16.89 -10.92
N SER A 78 -13.84 16.01 -10.58
CA SER A 78 -15.27 16.32 -10.64
C SER A 78 -15.70 17.10 -9.40
N LYS A 79 -15.77 18.44 -9.52
CA LYS A 79 -16.39 19.30 -8.50
C LYS A 79 -17.92 19.39 -8.61
N LYS A 80 -18.50 18.65 -9.56
CA LYS A 80 -19.90 18.83 -9.97
C LYS A 80 -20.88 18.32 -8.91
N ASP A 81 -20.49 17.26 -8.19
CA ASP A 81 -21.25 16.69 -7.08
C ASP A 81 -20.42 16.72 -5.79
N LYS A 82 -21.05 17.07 -4.66
CA LYS A 82 -20.41 17.01 -3.34
C LYS A 82 -20.07 15.55 -3.00
N LEU A 83 -18.85 15.31 -2.49
CA LEU A 83 -18.43 13.98 -2.02
C LEU A 83 -19.38 13.44 -0.94
N ASN A 84 -19.77 12.19 -1.12
CA ASN A 84 -20.72 11.49 -0.26
C ASN A 84 -20.45 9.97 -0.29
N LYS A 85 -21.19 9.19 0.50
CA LYS A 85 -20.96 7.75 0.63
C LYS A 85 -21.15 6.96 -0.67
N THR A 86 -21.92 7.46 -1.64
CA THR A 86 -22.22 6.73 -2.88
C THR A 86 -21.16 6.97 -3.96
N ASN A 87 -20.55 8.15 -4.02
CA ASN A 87 -19.54 8.49 -5.04
C ASN A 87 -18.09 8.42 -4.55
N ILE A 88 -17.83 8.45 -3.24
CA ILE A 88 -16.46 8.52 -2.69
C ILE A 88 -15.55 7.41 -3.23
N GLY A 89 -16.07 6.20 -3.39
CA GLY A 89 -15.30 5.06 -3.88
C GLY A 89 -14.86 5.20 -5.33
N SER A 90 -15.73 5.66 -6.23
CA SER A 90 -15.39 5.88 -7.64
C SER A 90 -14.47 7.08 -7.82
N GLU A 91 -14.72 8.18 -7.12
CA GLU A 91 -13.88 9.39 -7.21
C GLU A 91 -12.46 9.14 -6.71
N THR A 92 -12.30 8.42 -5.61
CA THR A 92 -10.96 8.14 -5.07
C THR A 92 -10.22 7.04 -5.83
N LEU A 93 -10.91 6.13 -6.52
CA LEU A 93 -10.27 5.24 -7.50
C LEU A 93 -9.72 6.01 -8.71
N ASN A 94 -10.42 7.05 -9.17
CA ASN A 94 -9.92 7.92 -10.25
C ASN A 94 -8.64 8.65 -9.81
N VAL A 95 -8.65 9.22 -8.60
CA VAL A 95 -7.46 9.83 -7.98
C VAL A 95 -6.28 8.84 -7.96
N LEU A 96 -6.50 7.60 -7.53
CA LEU A 96 -5.44 6.58 -7.50
C LEU A 96 -4.92 6.23 -8.90
N SER A 97 -5.79 6.17 -9.90
CA SER A 97 -5.43 5.92 -11.30
C SER A 97 -4.61 7.07 -11.88
N ASP A 98 -5.00 8.31 -11.58
CA ASP A 98 -4.31 9.53 -12.01
C ASP A 98 -2.91 9.65 -11.39
N ASN A 99 -2.74 9.16 -10.15
CA ASN A 99 -1.48 9.18 -9.41
C ASN A 99 -0.71 7.83 -9.48
N LYS A 100 -1.05 6.93 -10.42
CA LYS A 100 -0.53 5.55 -10.43
C LYS A 100 0.98 5.42 -10.48
N TYR A 101 1.67 6.35 -11.15
CA TYR A 101 3.14 6.33 -11.27
C TYR A 101 3.86 6.73 -9.99
N LEU A 102 3.21 7.55 -9.14
CA LEU A 102 3.74 7.97 -7.85
C LEU A 102 3.67 6.84 -6.82
N LEU A 103 2.57 6.08 -6.83
CA LEU A 103 2.31 5.04 -5.85
C LEU A 103 2.53 3.63 -6.35
N LYS A 104 2.84 3.47 -7.65
CA LYS A 104 3.03 2.15 -8.27
C LYS A 104 1.79 1.25 -8.13
N VAL A 105 0.58 1.84 -8.08
CA VAL A 105 -0.70 1.13 -7.87
C VAL A 105 -1.39 0.75 -9.19
N LYS A 106 -2.20 -0.31 -9.15
CA LYS A 106 -3.21 -0.62 -10.16
C LYS A 106 -4.59 -0.56 -9.52
N SER A 107 -5.41 0.41 -9.93
CA SER A 107 -6.73 0.63 -9.32
C SER A 107 -7.70 -0.54 -9.53
N GLU A 108 -7.56 -1.30 -10.62
CA GLU A 108 -8.31 -2.53 -10.91
C GLU A 108 -8.11 -3.64 -9.87
N ASP A 109 -6.95 -3.66 -9.20
CA ASP A 109 -6.61 -4.63 -8.16
C ASP A 109 -7.11 -4.19 -6.78
N LEU A 110 -7.77 -3.02 -6.66
CA LEU A 110 -8.17 -2.45 -5.37
C LEU A 110 -9.67 -2.63 -5.12
N LYS A 111 -10.01 -3.12 -3.92
CA LYS A 111 -11.39 -3.17 -3.44
C LYS A 111 -11.56 -2.27 -2.23
N LEU A 112 -12.60 -1.45 -2.24
CA LEU A 112 -12.93 -0.54 -1.14
C LEU A 112 -13.26 -1.36 0.11
N VAL A 113 -12.55 -1.10 1.21
CA VAL A 113 -12.81 -1.73 2.52
C VAL A 113 -13.51 -0.75 3.44
N LYS A 114 -13.15 0.53 3.36
CA LYS A 114 -13.61 1.54 4.30
C LYS A 114 -13.74 2.89 3.63
N ALA A 115 -14.85 3.57 3.87
CA ALA A 115 -15.05 4.97 3.54
C ALA A 115 -15.83 5.63 4.68
N GLU A 116 -15.13 6.41 5.50
CA GLU A 116 -15.71 7.11 6.64
C GLU A 116 -15.54 8.61 6.51
N HIS A 117 -16.51 9.35 7.05
CA HIS A 117 -16.50 10.79 7.07
C HIS A 117 -16.45 11.29 8.51
N GLY A 118 -15.55 12.23 8.79
CA GLY A 118 -15.40 12.80 10.12
C GLY A 118 -14.46 14.00 10.14
N GLN A 119 -14.76 14.98 10.98
CA GLN A 119 -13.93 16.19 11.17
C GLN A 119 -13.61 16.92 9.84
N GLY A 120 -14.59 16.96 8.92
CA GLY A 120 -14.45 17.62 7.62
C GLY A 120 -13.63 16.85 6.58
N ASN A 121 -13.25 15.60 6.87
CA ASN A 121 -12.46 14.75 5.99
C ASN A 121 -13.14 13.42 5.69
N TRP A 122 -12.81 12.86 4.53
CA TRP A 122 -13.03 11.48 4.15
C TRP A 122 -11.78 10.65 4.43
N TYR A 123 -11.96 9.49 5.04
CA TYR A 123 -10.94 8.48 5.26
C TYR A 123 -11.30 7.23 4.47
N VAL A 124 -10.52 6.95 3.43
CA VAL A 124 -10.80 5.88 2.47
C VAL A 124 -9.68 4.86 2.52
N ASN A 125 -10.00 3.57 2.62
CA ASN A 125 -9.01 2.50 2.54
C ASN A 125 -9.47 1.41 1.58
N TYR A 126 -8.51 0.95 0.77
CA TYR A 126 -8.63 -0.13 -0.18
C TYR A 126 -7.72 -1.29 0.21
N GLN A 127 -8.17 -2.51 -0.06
CA GLN A 127 -7.37 -3.72 0.03
C GLN A 127 -6.98 -4.17 -1.38
N GLN A 128 -5.70 -4.38 -1.62
CA GLN A 128 -5.22 -5.00 -2.85
C GLN A 128 -5.66 -6.46 -2.93
N HIS A 129 -6.08 -6.88 -4.12
CA HIS A 129 -6.38 -8.25 -4.49
C HIS A 129 -5.58 -8.64 -5.73
N TYR A 130 -5.16 -9.90 -5.80
CA TYR A 130 -4.60 -10.52 -6.99
C TYR A 130 -5.51 -11.69 -7.37
N HIS A 131 -6.13 -11.66 -8.56
CA HIS A 131 -7.14 -12.63 -8.98
C HIS A 131 -8.21 -12.89 -7.92
N ASN A 132 -8.78 -11.83 -7.33
CA ASN A 132 -9.76 -11.87 -6.23
C ASN A 132 -9.25 -12.43 -4.88
N ILE A 133 -7.96 -12.73 -4.73
CA ILE A 133 -7.35 -13.15 -3.46
C ILE A 133 -6.71 -11.93 -2.79
N PRO A 134 -7.05 -11.60 -1.53
CA PRO A 134 -6.47 -10.44 -0.86
C PRO A 134 -4.96 -10.62 -0.63
N VAL A 135 -4.20 -9.55 -0.90
CA VAL A 135 -2.77 -9.50 -0.62
C VAL A 135 -2.57 -9.03 0.82
N SER A 136 -1.96 -9.88 1.66
CA SER A 136 -1.86 -9.63 3.09
C SER A 136 -1.12 -8.32 3.39
N ARG A 137 -1.73 -7.47 4.21
CA ARG A 137 -1.19 -6.16 4.64
C ARG A 137 -0.97 -5.15 3.51
N ALA A 138 -1.50 -5.40 2.32
CA ALA A 138 -1.38 -4.51 1.18
C ALA A 138 -2.59 -3.57 1.07
N PHE A 139 -2.52 -2.45 1.79
CA PHE A 139 -3.58 -1.44 1.80
C PHE A 139 -3.18 -0.18 1.06
N VAL A 140 -4.16 0.49 0.46
CA VAL A 140 -4.00 1.83 -0.11
C VAL A 140 -5.01 2.75 0.56
N GLY A 141 -4.51 3.80 1.20
CA GLY A 141 -5.30 4.71 2.03
C GLY A 141 -5.22 6.15 1.55
N LEU A 142 -6.36 6.83 1.56
CA LEU A 142 -6.49 8.25 1.24
C LEU A 142 -7.18 9.00 2.38
N THR A 143 -6.74 10.24 2.62
CA THR A 143 -7.51 11.23 3.36
C THR A 143 -7.75 12.42 2.45
N LEU A 144 -9.01 12.87 2.39
CA LEU A 144 -9.42 13.96 1.52
C LEU A 144 -10.33 14.94 2.27
N THR A 145 -10.26 16.23 1.93
CA THR A 145 -11.25 17.21 2.40
C THR A 145 -12.60 17.01 1.72
N ASN A 146 -13.64 17.68 2.21
CA ASN A 146 -14.98 17.66 1.58
C ASN A 146 -15.00 18.16 0.14
N GLU A 147 -14.06 19.02 -0.20
CA GLU A 147 -13.87 19.61 -1.53
C GLU A 147 -13.08 18.69 -2.47
N GLY A 148 -12.67 17.50 -2.00
CA GLY A 148 -11.96 16.52 -2.78
C GLY A 148 -10.46 16.73 -2.88
N LYS A 149 -9.89 17.59 -2.03
CA LYS A 149 -8.44 17.79 -1.92
C LYS A 149 -7.79 16.64 -1.16
N VAL A 150 -6.84 15.94 -1.77
CA VAL A 150 -6.08 14.85 -1.13
C VAL A 150 -5.06 15.45 -0.17
N THR A 151 -5.11 15.05 1.09
CA THR A 151 -4.20 15.53 2.14
C THR A 151 -3.21 14.45 2.58
N ILE A 152 -3.60 13.18 2.47
CA ILE A 152 -2.77 12.03 2.78
C ILE A 152 -3.01 10.97 1.73
N LEU A 153 -1.93 10.38 1.24
CA LEU A 153 -1.97 9.24 0.34
C LEU A 153 -0.89 8.22 0.74
N GLY A 154 -1.31 7.02 1.10
CA GLY A 154 -0.44 5.93 1.50
C GLY A 154 -0.73 4.66 0.71
N SER A 155 0.31 3.90 0.38
CA SER A 155 0.21 2.66 -0.39
C SER A 155 1.20 1.65 0.17
N ASP A 156 0.71 0.47 0.53
CA ASP A 156 1.50 -0.74 0.76
C ASP A 156 1.31 -1.73 -0.41
N PHE A 157 1.05 -1.21 -1.62
CA PHE A 157 0.72 -2.00 -2.80
C PHE A 157 1.93 -2.80 -3.31
N HIS A 158 1.69 -4.08 -3.61
CA HIS A 158 2.72 -4.99 -4.12
C HIS A 158 2.61 -5.16 -5.64
N GLN A 159 3.69 -4.84 -6.36
CA GLN A 159 3.77 -5.02 -7.81
C GLN A 159 4.33 -6.37 -8.23
N GLY A 160 4.08 -6.77 -9.48
CA GLY A 160 4.77 -7.92 -10.08
C GLY A 160 4.39 -9.27 -9.47
N ILE A 161 3.23 -9.37 -8.82
CA ILE A 161 2.70 -10.65 -8.33
C ILE A 161 2.42 -11.54 -9.54
N ASN A 162 3.11 -12.68 -9.60
CA ASN A 162 2.95 -13.67 -10.66
C ASN A 162 3.17 -15.07 -10.08
N ILE A 163 2.13 -15.61 -9.44
CA ILE A 163 2.15 -16.93 -8.82
C ILE A 163 0.84 -17.68 -9.11
N PRO A 164 0.84 -19.03 -9.08
CA PRO A 164 -0.40 -19.81 -9.12
C PRO A 164 -1.32 -19.46 -7.95
N THR A 165 -2.63 -19.46 -8.21
CA THR A 165 -3.68 -19.10 -7.23
C THR A 165 -4.55 -20.28 -6.80
N THR A 166 -4.23 -21.49 -7.27
CA THR A 166 -4.91 -22.72 -6.89
C THR A 166 -4.14 -23.40 -5.77
N PRO A 167 -4.71 -23.59 -4.57
CA PRO A 167 -4.04 -24.27 -3.47
C PRO A 167 -3.98 -25.78 -3.71
N GLU A 168 -2.84 -26.41 -3.44
CA GLU A 168 -2.72 -27.88 -3.43
C GLU A 168 -3.13 -28.48 -2.08
N ILE A 169 -2.97 -27.73 -0.98
CA ILE A 169 -3.37 -28.12 0.37
C ILE A 169 -4.76 -27.56 0.67
N SER A 170 -5.63 -28.40 1.20
CA SER A 170 -6.99 -27.99 1.54
C SER A 170 -7.03 -27.06 2.76
N LYS A 171 -8.13 -26.29 2.87
CA LYS A 171 -8.43 -25.47 4.05
C LYS A 171 -8.35 -26.29 5.35
N ARG A 172 -8.86 -27.53 5.33
CA ARG A 172 -8.89 -28.42 6.50
C ARG A 172 -7.48 -28.82 6.92
N ASP A 173 -6.65 -29.24 5.96
CA ASP A 173 -5.29 -29.68 6.25
C ASP A 173 -4.44 -28.51 6.81
N ALA A 174 -4.64 -27.29 6.31
CA ALA A 174 -3.99 -26.10 6.86
C ALA A 174 -4.42 -25.80 8.31
N ILE A 175 -5.68 -26.05 8.69
CA ILE A 175 -6.12 -25.93 10.09
C ILE A 175 -5.40 -26.97 10.95
N GLU A 176 -5.31 -28.22 10.49
CA GLU A 176 -4.63 -29.29 11.24
C GLU A 176 -3.12 -29.01 11.39
N VAL A 177 -2.47 -28.42 10.38
CA VAL A 177 -1.10 -27.92 10.51
C VAL A 177 -0.99 -26.84 11.60
N ALA A 178 -1.91 -25.88 11.66
CA ALA A 178 -1.91 -24.84 12.70
C ALA A 178 -2.17 -25.43 14.10
N LYS A 179 -3.13 -26.35 14.21
CA LYS A 179 -3.49 -27.04 15.46
C LYS A 179 -2.43 -28.01 15.96
N SER A 180 -1.55 -28.52 15.10
CA SER A 180 -0.43 -29.36 15.57
C SER A 180 0.73 -28.54 16.13
N TYR A 181 0.77 -27.24 15.82
CA TYR A 181 1.80 -26.33 16.35
C TYR A 181 1.52 -25.89 17.80
N VAL A 182 0.26 -25.61 18.12
CA VAL A 182 -0.19 -25.34 19.50
C VAL A 182 -0.75 -26.65 20.06
N ASN A 183 -0.64 -26.96 21.34
CA ASN A 183 -1.20 -28.20 21.91
C ASN A 183 -2.74 -28.11 21.96
N PHE A 184 -3.38 -28.09 20.78
CA PHE A 184 -4.76 -27.65 20.60
C PHE A 184 -5.75 -28.58 21.30
N ASP A 185 -6.43 -28.07 22.32
CA ASP A 185 -7.51 -28.79 22.99
C ASP A 185 -8.86 -28.37 22.42
N ASN A 186 -9.53 -29.25 21.69
CA ASN A 186 -10.85 -28.98 21.10
C ASN A 186 -11.95 -28.63 22.14
N LYS A 187 -11.71 -28.81 23.44
CA LYS A 187 -12.64 -28.41 24.50
C LYS A 187 -12.49 -26.94 24.91
N THR A 188 -11.29 -26.39 24.83
CA THR A 188 -10.96 -25.06 25.36
C THR A 188 -10.46 -24.08 24.31
N ASP A 189 -10.01 -24.60 23.16
CA ASP A 189 -9.41 -23.85 22.08
C ASP A 189 -10.38 -23.80 20.88
N PHE A 190 -10.25 -22.78 20.04
CA PHE A 190 -11.12 -22.62 18.87
C PHE A 190 -10.40 -21.99 17.69
N THR A 191 -10.80 -22.39 16.48
CA THR A 191 -10.36 -21.76 15.24
C THR A 191 -11.29 -20.59 14.94
N ASP A 192 -10.76 -19.37 14.92
CA ASP A 192 -11.52 -18.14 14.67
C ASP A 192 -11.83 -18.00 13.17
N SER A 193 -10.80 -18.02 12.33
CA SER A 193 -10.97 -17.74 10.91
C SER A 193 -9.86 -18.32 10.04
N ILE A 194 -10.19 -18.56 8.77
CA ILE A 194 -9.23 -19.03 7.77
C ILE A 194 -9.55 -18.46 6.38
N TYR A 195 -8.54 -17.84 5.77
CA TYR A 195 -8.63 -17.18 4.47
C TYR A 195 -7.46 -17.57 3.57
N LEU A 196 -7.72 -17.72 2.28
CA LEU A 196 -6.66 -17.78 1.27
C LEU A 196 -6.16 -16.35 1.02
N VAL A 197 -4.86 -16.13 1.07
CA VAL A 197 -4.23 -14.83 0.89
C VAL A 197 -2.98 -14.95 0.01
N ILE A 198 -2.60 -13.86 -0.65
CA ILE A 198 -1.24 -13.71 -1.14
C ILE A 198 -0.41 -13.14 0.01
N PHE A 199 0.67 -13.82 0.39
CA PHE A 199 1.53 -13.41 1.49
C PHE A 199 2.92 -12.99 0.97
N PRO A 200 3.24 -11.69 1.00
CA PRO A 200 4.57 -11.19 0.63
C PRO A 200 5.61 -11.44 1.75
N VAL A 201 6.77 -12.00 1.40
CA VAL A 201 7.93 -12.19 2.30
C VAL A 201 9.21 -11.97 1.51
N ASP A 202 10.10 -11.06 1.98
CA ASP A 202 11.43 -10.82 1.39
C ASP A 202 11.45 -10.75 -0.15
N LYS A 203 10.54 -9.93 -0.71
CA LYS A 203 10.34 -9.73 -2.17
C LYS A 203 9.80 -10.96 -2.94
N LYS A 204 9.41 -12.03 -2.25
CA LYS A 204 8.70 -13.18 -2.82
C LYS A 204 7.22 -13.16 -2.42
N TYR A 205 6.41 -13.81 -3.23
CA TYR A 205 4.97 -13.97 -2.99
C TYR A 205 4.64 -15.43 -2.79
N TYR A 206 3.80 -15.71 -1.81
CA TYR A 206 3.32 -17.04 -1.49
C TYR A 206 1.80 -17.06 -1.56
N LEU A 207 1.21 -18.09 -2.16
CA LEU A 207 -0.18 -18.40 -1.92
C LEU A 207 -0.25 -19.07 -0.55
N ALA A 208 -1.00 -18.51 0.39
CA ALA A 208 -0.99 -18.98 1.77
C ALA A 208 -2.38 -19.04 2.40
N TRP A 209 -2.59 -20.02 3.26
CA TRP A 209 -3.69 -20.03 4.22
C TRP A 209 -3.31 -19.18 5.43
N LYS A 210 -4.06 -18.10 5.65
CA LYS A 210 -4.00 -17.31 6.88
C LYS A 210 -4.97 -17.91 7.89
N VAL A 211 -4.46 -18.63 8.88
CA VAL A 211 -5.25 -19.28 9.93
C VAL A 211 -5.14 -18.47 11.21
N LYS A 212 -6.29 -18.16 11.82
CA LYS A 212 -6.36 -17.58 13.16
C LYS A 212 -7.03 -18.56 14.09
N LEU A 213 -6.40 -18.82 15.22
CA LEU A 213 -6.97 -19.65 16.28
C LEU A 213 -6.55 -19.11 17.64
N PHE A 214 -7.38 -19.36 18.63
CA PHE A 214 -7.01 -19.18 20.02
C PHE A 214 -6.53 -20.53 20.56
N SER A 215 -5.49 -20.51 21.41
CA SER A 215 -5.07 -21.69 22.18
C SER A 215 -4.68 -21.30 23.59
N ASN A 216 -4.91 -22.20 24.54
CA ASN A 216 -4.45 -22.05 25.92
C ASN A 216 -3.02 -22.54 26.15
N ASP A 217 -2.49 -23.39 25.27
CA ASP A 217 -1.13 -23.93 25.39
C ASP A 217 -0.43 -24.05 24.02
N PRO A 218 0.52 -23.15 23.69
CA PRO A 218 0.85 -21.94 24.43
C PRO A 218 -0.28 -20.91 24.33
N LEU A 219 -0.57 -20.23 25.46
CA LEU A 219 -1.62 -19.21 25.53
C LEU A 219 -1.42 -18.12 24.46
N GLY A 220 -2.42 -17.92 23.60
CA GLY A 220 -2.33 -16.90 22.57
C GLY A 220 -3.47 -16.87 21.55
N ASP A 221 -3.58 -15.70 20.92
CA ASP A 221 -4.33 -15.51 19.68
C ASP A 221 -3.34 -15.73 18.53
N TRP A 222 -3.21 -16.96 18.08
CA TRP A 222 -2.20 -17.33 17.09
C TRP A 222 -2.66 -17.02 15.67
N VAL A 223 -1.78 -16.39 14.90
CA VAL A 223 -1.95 -16.17 13.47
C VAL A 223 -0.85 -16.91 12.72
N PHE A 224 -1.24 -17.81 11.83
CA PHE A 224 -0.35 -18.58 10.97
C PHE A 224 -0.52 -18.18 9.51
N PHE A 225 0.58 -18.16 8.78
CA PHE A 225 0.62 -18.13 7.32
C PHE A 225 1.24 -19.44 6.84
N ILE A 226 0.42 -20.32 6.31
CA ILE A 226 0.80 -21.66 5.88
C ILE A 226 0.82 -21.67 4.36
N ASP A 227 1.93 -22.09 3.77
CA ASP A 227 2.07 -22.23 2.32
C ASP A 227 0.98 -23.16 1.78
N ALA A 228 0.18 -22.66 0.84
CA ALA A 228 -1.00 -23.37 0.36
C ALA A 228 -0.69 -24.52 -0.61
N ASN A 229 0.59 -24.73 -0.94
CA ASN A 229 1.03 -25.83 -1.82
C ASN A 229 1.76 -26.92 -1.02
N SER A 230 2.68 -26.52 -0.14
CA SER A 230 3.52 -27.44 0.63
C SER A 230 3.02 -27.72 2.05
N GLY A 231 2.12 -26.90 2.59
CA GLY A 231 1.68 -27.00 3.99
C GLY A 231 2.70 -26.51 5.01
N LYS A 232 3.83 -25.95 4.57
CA LYS A 232 4.85 -25.41 5.47
C LYS A 232 4.37 -24.11 6.13
N ILE A 233 4.60 -23.96 7.44
CA ILE A 233 4.40 -22.68 8.13
C ILE A 233 5.47 -21.69 7.64
N ILE A 234 5.05 -20.68 6.87
CA ILE A 234 5.92 -19.60 6.36
C ILE A 234 6.22 -18.61 7.49
N TYR A 235 5.17 -18.18 8.20
CA TYR A 235 5.26 -17.22 9.28
C TYR A 235 4.17 -17.47 10.32
N ARG A 236 4.44 -17.10 11.57
CA ARG A 236 3.46 -17.17 12.66
C ARG A 236 3.77 -16.14 13.72
N TYR A 237 2.76 -15.70 14.46
CA TYR A 237 2.94 -14.86 15.63
C TYR A 237 1.75 -14.99 16.59
N ASN A 238 2.00 -14.71 17.87
CA ASN A 238 0.95 -14.53 18.87
C ASN A 238 0.47 -13.07 18.82
N ALA A 239 -0.81 -12.86 18.53
CA ALA A 239 -1.45 -11.55 18.44
C ALA A 239 -2.04 -11.08 19.77
N MET A 240 -2.01 -11.93 20.81
CA MET A 240 -2.51 -11.59 22.13
C MET A 240 -1.69 -10.43 22.73
N ARG A 241 -2.39 -9.44 23.27
CA ARG A 241 -1.75 -8.31 23.96
C ARG A 241 -1.74 -8.58 25.46
N PHE A 242 -0.55 -8.73 26.03
CA PHE A 242 -0.38 -8.87 27.47
C PHE A 242 -0.42 -7.48 28.13
N GLY A 243 -1.18 -7.36 29.22
CA GLY A 243 -1.20 -6.19 30.08
C GLY A 243 -0.87 -6.60 31.50
N SER A 244 -0.09 -5.79 32.21
CA SER A 244 0.15 -5.96 33.63
C SER A 244 -0.58 -4.86 34.39
N VAL A 245 -1.37 -5.26 35.39
CA VAL A 245 -2.03 -4.33 36.31
C VAL A 245 -1.42 -4.58 37.69
N SER A 246 -0.92 -3.51 38.32
CA SER A 246 -0.45 -3.53 39.70
C SER A 246 -1.27 -2.54 40.52
N GLY A 247 -1.63 -2.93 41.74
CA GLY A 247 -2.35 -2.07 42.69
C GLY A 247 -1.91 -2.37 44.12
N ARG A 248 -2.03 -1.37 44.99
CA ARG A 248 -1.86 -1.53 46.44
C ARG A 248 -3.24 -1.56 47.08
N VAL A 249 -3.57 -2.68 47.74
CA VAL A 249 -4.82 -2.80 48.49
C VAL A 249 -4.54 -2.48 49.95
N THR A 250 -5.29 -1.55 50.53
CA THR A 250 -5.29 -1.26 51.97
C THR A 250 -6.64 -1.65 52.53
N ALA A 251 -6.66 -2.44 53.60
CA ALA A 251 -7.87 -2.78 54.34
C ALA A 251 -7.71 -2.38 55.81
N ILE A 252 -8.80 -1.94 56.43
CA ILE A 252 -8.89 -1.75 57.87
C ILE A 252 -9.50 -3.01 58.44
N TRP A 253 -8.89 -3.56 59.49
CA TRP A 253 -9.48 -4.66 60.25
C TRP A 253 -9.76 -4.21 61.68
N ALA A 254 -10.91 -4.63 62.22
CA ALA A 254 -11.29 -4.40 63.60
C ALA A 254 -11.42 -5.74 64.31
N GLN A 255 -10.69 -5.87 65.42
CA GLN A 255 -10.77 -7.00 66.33
C GLN A 255 -11.88 -6.71 67.35
N PRO A 256 -12.94 -7.53 67.46
CA PRO A 256 -13.95 -7.27 68.48
C PRO A 256 -13.32 -7.43 69.86
N LEU A 257 -13.50 -6.42 70.72
CA LEU A 257 -13.15 -6.52 72.13
C LEU A 257 -14.15 -7.48 72.78
N TYR A 258 -13.73 -8.71 73.07
CA TYR A 258 -14.45 -9.56 74.00
C TYR A 258 -14.30 -8.94 75.39
N GLY A 259 -15.36 -8.32 75.89
CA GLY A 259 -15.43 -7.91 77.29
C GLY A 259 -15.32 -9.15 78.17
N THR A 260 -14.34 -9.18 79.07
CA THR A 260 -14.37 -10.08 80.22
C THR A 260 -15.55 -9.69 81.11
N ILE A 261 -16.33 -10.71 81.47
CA ILE A 261 -17.60 -10.67 82.23
C ILE A 261 -17.44 -9.93 83.55
#